data_AF-A0A7S0SVQ5-F1
#
_entry.id   AF-A0A7S0SVQ5-F1
#
_cell.length_a   1.000
_cell.length_b   1.000
_cell.length_c   1.000
_cell.angle_alpha   90.00
_cell.angle_beta   90.00
_cell.angle_gamma   90.00
#
_symmetry.space_group_name_H-M   'P 1'
#
loop_
_entity.id
_entity.type
_entity.pdbx_description
1 polymer ?
#
loop_
_entity_poly.entity_id
_entity_poly.type
_entity_poly.pdbx_seq_one_letter_code
_entity_poly.pdbx_strand_id
1 'polypeptide(L)'
;MAFFSTTSFGKPRADVGARVNLGICNHLCTSTLLHAKHASMPNYFISARVKLSQGALNTVEDFHDLLTDLAPEHGIPVPASSAHVTLATLDLPNDVAISDAIEALQTLSPEMRGGPLRITLQGLGHFYRRVVFVEVKEDTRNEGRLATLAAAVRMAMVTAGVKVGTLPFKAHVTLGKSSNSALLPYNDLKRGFERFDLGKIVVEQLELCPMGVPREGQYYTVCSAVSF
;
A
#
# COMPACT_ATOMS: atom_id res chain seq x y z
N MET A 1 -22.00 72.02 14.72
CA MET A 1 -21.16 72.09 13.51
C MET A 1 -20.89 70.66 13.09
N ALA A 2 -21.32 70.28 11.88
CA ALA A 2 -21.29 68.96 11.19
C ALA A 2 -22.04 67.79 11.87
N PHE A 3 -23.14 67.18 11.39
CA PHE A 3 -23.67 66.65 10.11
C PHE A 3 -23.43 65.14 9.84
N PHE A 4 -24.55 64.43 9.57
CA PHE A 4 -24.80 63.10 8.96
C PHE A 4 -24.29 61.84 9.73
N SER A 5 -25.09 60.86 10.18
CA SER A 5 -26.20 60.04 9.62
C SER A 5 -25.84 59.25 8.36
N THR A 6 -25.75 57.92 8.43
CA THR A 6 -26.64 56.95 7.72
C THR A 6 -26.19 55.48 7.83
N THR A 7 -27.17 54.63 8.19
CA THR A 7 -27.54 53.27 7.74
C THR A 7 -26.53 52.16 7.35
N SER A 8 -26.77 50.99 7.99
CA SER A 8 -26.80 49.59 7.52
C SER A 8 -25.95 49.13 6.33
N PHE A 9 -25.32 47.95 6.44
CA PHE A 9 -25.47 46.84 5.49
C PHE A 9 -24.87 45.56 6.10
N GLY A 10 -25.57 44.43 5.95
CA GLY A 10 -25.15 43.14 6.46
C GLY A 10 -24.38 42.27 5.46
N LYS A 11 -23.89 41.14 6.02
CA LYS A 11 -23.36 39.89 5.42
C LYS A 11 -21.92 39.93 4.86
N PRO A 12 -21.24 38.77 4.71
CA PRO A 12 -21.43 37.46 5.37
C PRO A 12 -20.13 36.86 5.96
N ARG A 13 -20.26 35.87 6.86
CA ARG A 13 -19.20 34.89 7.15
C ARG A 13 -18.95 34.08 5.87
N ALA A 14 -17.71 34.07 5.42
CA ALA A 14 -17.26 33.22 4.32
C ALA A 14 -17.28 31.76 4.79
N ASP A 15 -18.30 31.08 4.29
CA ASP A 15 -18.45 29.63 4.24
C ASP A 15 -17.45 29.12 3.18
N VAL A 16 -16.28 28.64 3.60
CA VAL A 16 -15.35 27.95 2.69
C VAL A 16 -15.75 26.49 2.63
N GLY A 17 -16.89 26.25 1.98
CA GLY A 17 -17.31 24.95 1.51
C GLY A 17 -16.40 24.52 0.36
N ALA A 18 -15.24 23.96 0.67
CA ALA A 18 -14.55 23.08 -0.27
C ALA A 18 -15.30 21.74 -0.26
N ARG A 19 -16.31 21.65 -1.14
CA ARG A 19 -16.96 20.38 -1.48
C ARG A 19 -15.89 19.44 -2.04
N VAL A 20 -15.41 18.53 -1.20
CA VAL A 20 -14.68 17.37 -1.67
C VAL A 20 -15.65 16.58 -2.53
N ASN A 21 -15.34 16.44 -3.81
CA ASN A 21 -16.18 15.73 -4.76
C ASN A 21 -16.05 14.23 -4.49
N LEU A 22 -16.83 13.72 -3.52
CA LEU A 22 -16.95 12.30 -3.12
C LEU A 22 -17.62 11.42 -4.21
N GLY A 23 -17.76 11.92 -5.43
CA GLY A 23 -18.61 11.35 -6.48
C GLY A 23 -18.12 10.05 -7.14
N ILE A 24 -16.97 9.49 -6.74
CA ILE A 24 -16.41 8.29 -7.41
C ILE A 24 -16.58 7.01 -6.58
N CYS A 25 -16.82 7.08 -5.25
CA CYS A 25 -16.91 5.89 -4.41
C CYS A 25 -18.33 5.29 -4.26
N ASN A 26 -19.39 5.99 -4.69
CA ASN A 26 -20.76 5.63 -4.32
C ASN A 26 -21.40 4.44 -5.06
N HIS A 27 -20.71 3.75 -5.98
CA HIS A 27 -21.36 2.73 -6.81
C HIS A 27 -20.79 1.31 -6.75
N LEU A 28 -19.80 1.00 -5.92
CA LEU A 28 -19.24 -0.35 -5.84
C LEU A 28 -19.25 -1.01 -4.46
N CYS A 29 -19.75 -0.34 -3.42
CA CYS A 29 -19.70 -0.87 -2.05
C CYS A 29 -21.10 -1.15 -1.48
N THR A 30 -21.83 -2.09 -2.08
CA THR A 30 -23.00 -2.70 -1.42
C THR A 30 -22.94 -4.21 -1.56
N SER A 31 -22.24 -4.88 -0.64
CA SER A 31 -22.59 -6.25 -0.27
C SER A 31 -22.35 -6.46 1.22
N THR A 32 -23.45 -6.37 1.97
CA THR A 32 -23.52 -6.60 3.40
C THR A 32 -23.65 -8.10 3.64
N LEU A 33 -22.60 -8.81 4.05
CA LEU A 33 -22.77 -10.16 4.61
C LEU A 33 -21.77 -10.49 5.74
N LEU A 34 -22.39 -10.77 6.90
CA LEU A 34 -21.98 -11.65 8.00
C LEU A 34 -20.95 -11.15 9.02
N HIS A 35 -21.49 -10.57 10.10
CA HIS A 35 -20.85 -10.44 11.40
C HIS A 35 -20.68 -11.83 12.05
N ALA A 36 -19.43 -12.29 12.15
CA ALA A 36 -18.98 -13.21 13.18
C ALA A 36 -17.63 -12.69 13.71
N LYS A 37 -17.35 -12.96 14.99
CA LYS A 37 -16.20 -12.47 15.78
C LYS A 37 -14.87 -13.05 15.30
N HIS A 38 -14.52 -12.82 14.03
CA HIS A 38 -13.19 -13.06 13.47
C HIS A 38 -12.30 -11.87 13.84
N ALA A 39 -11.04 -12.15 14.18
CA ALA A 39 -10.01 -11.13 14.14
C ALA A 39 -10.14 -10.40 12.80
N SER A 40 -10.32 -9.08 12.85
CA SER A 40 -10.59 -8.22 11.69
C SER A 40 -9.71 -8.61 10.52
N MET A 41 -10.30 -9.15 9.45
CA MET A 41 -9.54 -9.46 8.25
C MET A 41 -9.22 -8.14 7.55
N PRO A 42 -7.94 -7.86 7.24
CA PRO A 42 -7.61 -6.66 6.51
C PRO A 42 -8.30 -6.62 5.15
N ASN A 43 -8.87 -5.47 4.81
CA ASN A 43 -9.55 -5.20 3.55
C ASN A 43 -8.95 -3.99 2.81
N TYR A 44 -8.02 -3.26 3.42
CA TYR A 44 -7.22 -2.20 2.80
C TYR A 44 -5.75 -2.31 3.21
N PHE A 45 -4.87 -1.66 2.46
CA PHE A 45 -3.47 -1.51 2.81
C PHE A 45 -2.89 -0.17 2.37
N ILE A 46 -1.89 0.31 3.11
CA ILE A 46 -1.02 1.40 2.70
C ILE A 46 0.18 0.81 1.99
N SER A 47 0.38 1.21 0.74
CA SER A 47 1.44 0.73 -0.12
C SER A 47 2.47 1.81 -0.42
N ALA A 48 3.74 1.42 -0.46
CA ALA A 48 4.81 2.17 -1.09
C ALA A 48 5.03 1.56 -2.48
N ARG A 49 4.55 2.26 -3.52
CA ARG A 49 4.56 1.72 -4.89
C ARG A 49 5.97 1.56 -5.43
N VAL A 50 6.24 0.39 -6.01
CA VAL A 50 7.52 0.06 -6.62
C VAL A 50 7.35 0.05 -8.14
N LYS A 51 8.09 0.94 -8.82
CA LYS A 51 8.16 0.95 -10.29
C LYS A 51 9.45 0.22 -10.71
N LEU A 52 9.30 -0.95 -11.31
CA LEU A 52 10.43 -1.76 -11.78
C LEU A 52 10.95 -1.25 -13.13
N SER A 53 12.27 -1.35 -13.34
CA SER A 53 12.88 -1.12 -14.66
C SER A 53 12.54 -2.27 -15.62
N GLN A 54 12.73 -2.09 -16.92
CA GLN A 54 12.44 -3.15 -17.91
C GLN A 54 13.25 -4.43 -17.63
N GLY A 55 14.53 -4.32 -17.26
CA GLY A 55 15.34 -5.49 -16.91
C GLY A 55 14.82 -6.22 -15.65
N ALA A 56 14.34 -5.46 -14.67
CA ALA A 56 13.73 -6.03 -13.47
C ALA A 56 12.36 -6.69 -13.79
N LEU A 57 11.57 -6.12 -14.70
CA LEU A 57 10.33 -6.74 -15.16
C LEU A 57 10.59 -8.10 -15.81
N ASN A 58 11.55 -8.17 -16.74
CA ASN A 58 11.93 -9.43 -17.39
C ASN A 58 12.41 -10.48 -16.36
N THR A 59 13.20 -10.07 -15.36
CA THR A 59 13.66 -10.98 -14.29
C THR A 59 12.50 -11.53 -13.46
N VAL A 60 11.47 -10.72 -13.22
CA VAL A 60 10.25 -11.16 -12.50
C VAL A 60 9.40 -12.08 -13.39
N GLU A 61 9.35 -11.83 -14.70
CA GLU A 61 8.68 -12.72 -15.67
C GLU A 61 9.37 -14.09 -15.72
N ASP A 62 10.70 -14.15 -15.84
CA ASP A 62 11.46 -15.39 -15.77
C ASP A 62 11.19 -16.17 -14.46
N PHE A 63 11.05 -15.43 -13.34
CA PHE A 63 10.67 -16.03 -12.05
C PHE A 63 9.25 -16.59 -12.06
N HIS A 64 8.30 -15.90 -12.70
CA HIS A 64 6.93 -16.36 -12.83
C HIS A 64 6.81 -17.61 -13.69
N ASP A 65 7.58 -17.69 -14.77
CA ASP A 65 7.64 -18.88 -15.62
C ASP A 65 8.13 -20.08 -14.82
N LEU A 66 9.25 -19.93 -14.10
CA LEU A 66 9.76 -21.00 -13.24
C LEU A 66 8.80 -21.38 -12.11
N LEU A 67 8.12 -20.41 -11.50
CA LEU A 67 7.10 -20.69 -10.48
C LEU A 67 5.94 -21.50 -11.06
N THR A 68 5.50 -21.17 -12.27
CA THR A 68 4.40 -21.86 -12.96
C THR A 68 4.81 -23.28 -13.33
N ASP A 69 6.04 -23.48 -13.79
CA ASP A 69 6.56 -24.81 -14.13
C ASP A 69 6.71 -25.71 -12.91
N LEU A 70 7.22 -25.17 -11.80
CA LEU A 70 7.48 -25.96 -10.59
C LEU A 70 6.22 -26.18 -9.72
N ALA A 71 5.22 -25.31 -9.84
CA ALA A 71 4.00 -25.36 -9.03
C ALA A 71 2.75 -24.97 -9.85
N PRO A 72 2.42 -25.68 -10.94
CA PRO A 72 1.37 -25.28 -11.87
C PRO A 72 -0.03 -25.24 -11.24
N GLU A 73 -0.29 -26.08 -10.23
CA GLU A 73 -1.61 -26.21 -9.62
C GLU A 73 -1.86 -25.19 -8.49
N HIS A 74 -0.80 -24.69 -7.85
CA HIS A 74 -0.93 -23.90 -6.62
C HIS A 74 -0.04 -22.67 -6.53
N GLY A 75 0.90 -22.48 -7.45
CA GLY A 75 1.71 -21.26 -7.57
C GLY A 75 0.92 -20.16 -8.25
N ILE A 76 0.71 -19.04 -7.56
CA ILE A 76 0.09 -17.84 -8.14
C ILE A 76 1.16 -16.75 -8.25
N PRO A 77 1.63 -16.44 -9.47
CA PRO A 77 2.41 -15.24 -9.75
C PRO A 77 1.71 -13.97 -9.29
N VAL A 78 2.44 -13.05 -8.67
CA VAL A 78 1.95 -11.71 -8.36
C VAL A 78 2.44 -10.78 -9.47
N PRO A 79 1.55 -10.13 -10.25
CA PRO A 79 1.98 -9.35 -11.40
C PRO A 79 3.01 -8.27 -11.03
N ALA A 80 4.09 -8.19 -11.80
CA ALA A 80 5.20 -7.27 -11.56
C ALA A 80 4.76 -5.80 -11.56
N SER A 81 3.77 -5.48 -12.39
CA SER A 81 3.12 -4.17 -12.45
C SER A 81 2.45 -3.76 -11.13
N SER A 82 2.12 -4.73 -10.27
CA SER A 82 1.54 -4.53 -8.93
C SER A 82 2.57 -4.57 -7.79
N ALA A 83 3.86 -4.47 -8.10
CA ALA A 83 4.93 -4.43 -7.11
C ALA A 83 4.74 -3.25 -6.14
N HIS A 84 4.77 -3.56 -4.85
CA HIS A 84 4.68 -2.59 -3.77
C HIS A 84 5.26 -3.17 -2.48
N VAL A 85 5.65 -2.29 -1.56
CA VAL A 85 5.92 -2.65 -0.16
C VAL A 85 4.70 -2.27 0.66
N THR A 86 4.11 -3.22 1.39
CA THR A 86 2.98 -2.93 2.30
C THR A 86 3.51 -2.34 3.61
N LEU A 87 3.11 -1.10 3.94
CA LEU A 87 3.48 -0.41 5.18
C LEU A 87 2.50 -0.69 6.33
N ALA A 88 1.22 -0.84 6.01
CA ALA A 88 0.16 -1.15 6.97
C ALA A 88 -0.96 -1.91 6.27
N THR A 89 -1.56 -2.89 6.96
CA THR A 89 -2.83 -3.49 6.57
C THR A 89 -3.92 -2.97 7.50
N LEU A 90 -5.12 -2.73 6.98
CA LEU A 90 -6.20 -2.01 7.67
C LEU A 90 -7.53 -2.78 7.56
N ASP A 91 -8.36 -2.66 8.59
CA ASP A 91 -9.78 -3.06 8.57
C ASP A 91 -10.65 -1.79 8.57
N LEU A 92 -11.18 -1.46 7.40
CA LEU A 92 -12.05 -0.30 7.14
C LEU A 92 -13.46 -0.81 6.82
N PRO A 93 -14.34 -0.98 7.82
CA PRO A 93 -15.62 -1.68 7.63
C PRO A 93 -16.73 -0.82 7.01
N ASN A 94 -16.52 0.50 6.87
CA ASN A 94 -17.53 1.45 6.38
C ASN A 94 -16.87 2.73 5.84
N ASP A 95 -17.67 3.58 5.20
CA ASP A 95 -17.22 4.82 4.56
C ASP A 95 -16.58 5.81 5.53
N VAL A 96 -17.00 5.83 6.80
CA VAL A 96 -16.39 6.68 7.84
C VAL A 96 -14.95 6.24 8.09
N ALA A 97 -14.71 4.95 8.31
CA ALA A 97 -13.36 4.43 8.50
C ALA A 97 -12.46 4.63 7.27
N ILE A 98 -13.04 4.56 6.06
CA ILE A 98 -12.33 4.88 4.80
C ILE A 98 -11.95 6.36 4.78
N SER A 99 -12.88 7.26 5.09
CA SER A 99 -12.63 8.70 5.15
C SER A 99 -11.55 9.04 6.18
N ASP A 100 -11.61 8.45 7.38
CA ASP A 100 -10.63 8.68 8.45
C ASP A 100 -9.23 8.21 8.02
N ALA A 101 -9.13 7.06 7.32
CA ALA A 101 -7.86 6.56 6.80
C ALA A 101 -7.29 7.47 5.68
N ILE A 102 -8.15 8.01 4.81
CA ILE A 102 -7.77 8.97 3.77
C ILE A 102 -7.21 10.24 4.41
N GLU A 103 -7.93 10.81 5.38
CA GLU A 103 -7.50 12.02 6.10
C GLU A 103 -6.19 11.79 6.84
N ALA A 104 -6.05 10.66 7.56
CA ALA A 104 -4.83 10.29 8.26
C ALA A 104 -3.62 10.15 7.32
N LEU A 105 -3.83 9.60 6.11
CA LEU A 105 -2.77 9.50 5.11
C LEU A 105 -2.40 10.88 4.55
N GLN A 106 -3.39 11.73 4.25
CA GLN A 106 -3.20 13.07 3.67
C GLN A 106 -2.53 14.04 4.65
N THR A 107 -2.78 13.87 5.94
CA THR A 107 -2.23 14.70 7.01
C THR A 107 -0.87 14.20 7.51
N LEU A 108 -0.33 13.11 6.96
CA LEU A 108 1.03 12.67 7.26
C LEU A 108 2.01 13.78 6.89
N SER A 109 2.66 14.36 7.90
CA SER A 109 3.53 15.51 7.68
C SER A 109 4.68 15.19 6.70
N PRO A 110 5.13 16.16 5.89
CA PRO A 110 6.32 15.98 5.04
C PRO A 110 7.53 15.51 5.85
N GLU A 111 7.68 15.96 7.10
CA GLU A 111 8.75 15.54 8.00
C GLU A 111 8.65 14.05 8.36
N MET A 112 7.43 13.54 8.58
CA MET A 112 7.20 12.11 8.85
C MET A 112 7.41 11.23 7.61
N ARG A 113 7.13 11.76 6.41
CA ARG A 113 7.41 11.08 5.14
C ARG A 113 8.90 11.10 4.81
N GLY A 114 9.57 12.20 5.11
CA GLY A 114 10.90 12.52 4.58
C GLY A 114 10.88 12.68 3.06
N GLY A 115 12.05 12.67 2.41
CA GLY A 115 12.16 12.75 0.94
C GLY A 115 11.85 11.42 0.22
N PRO A 116 12.16 11.25 -1.06
CA PRO A 116 11.97 9.98 -1.75
C PRO A 116 12.71 8.82 -1.07
N LEU A 117 12.06 7.66 -0.94
CA LEU A 117 12.66 6.47 -0.34
C LEU A 117 13.49 5.72 -1.39
N ARG A 118 14.76 5.47 -1.09
CA ARG A 118 15.68 4.72 -1.96
C ARG A 118 15.87 3.33 -1.38
N ILE A 119 15.38 2.32 -2.10
CA ILE A 119 15.49 0.92 -1.71
C ILE A 119 16.24 0.12 -2.78
N THR A 120 16.82 -0.99 -2.39
CA THR A 120 17.38 -2.00 -3.28
C THR A 120 16.59 -3.28 -3.10
N LEU A 121 16.12 -3.87 -4.20
CA LEU A 121 15.38 -5.12 -4.19
C LEU A 121 16.33 -6.26 -4.55
N GLN A 122 16.76 -7.03 -3.56
CA GLN A 122 17.78 -8.06 -3.78
C GLN A 122 17.66 -9.20 -2.77
N GLY A 123 17.71 -10.43 -3.27
CA GLY A 123 17.61 -11.65 -2.49
C GLY A 123 16.18 -12.17 -2.42
N LEU A 124 16.03 -13.49 -2.53
CA LEU A 124 14.74 -14.16 -2.38
C LEU A 124 14.53 -14.56 -0.92
N GLY A 125 13.37 -14.22 -0.38
CA GLY A 125 12.88 -14.69 0.91
C GLY A 125 11.52 -15.36 0.78
N HIS A 126 11.03 -15.94 1.88
CA HIS A 126 9.68 -16.49 1.93
C HIS A 126 9.02 -16.32 3.29
N PHE A 127 7.68 -16.36 3.29
CA PHE A 127 6.87 -16.60 4.49
C PHE A 127 6.37 -18.03 4.47
N TYR A 128 6.96 -18.88 5.32
CA TYR A 128 6.55 -20.28 5.48
C TYR A 128 6.41 -21.06 4.17
N ARG A 129 7.21 -20.71 3.15
CA ARG A 129 7.13 -21.23 1.77
C ARG A 129 5.74 -21.09 1.12
N ARG A 130 4.86 -20.23 1.64
CA ARG A 130 3.54 -19.95 1.04
C ARG A 130 3.51 -18.62 0.30
N VAL A 131 4.45 -17.75 0.59
CA VAL A 131 4.67 -16.50 -0.14
C VAL A 131 6.16 -16.42 -0.42
N VAL A 132 6.54 -16.17 -1.66
CA VAL A 132 7.91 -15.87 -2.07
C VAL A 132 7.98 -14.40 -2.44
N PHE A 133 9.02 -13.73 -1.96
CA PHE A 133 9.20 -12.30 -2.13
C PHE A 133 10.66 -11.96 -2.39
N VAL A 134 10.91 -10.79 -2.96
CA VAL A 134 12.23 -10.17 -2.96
C VAL A 134 12.40 -9.31 -1.70
N GLU A 135 13.58 -9.42 -1.08
CA GLU A 135 13.93 -8.64 0.10
C GLU A 135 14.18 -7.17 -0.26
N VAL A 136 13.80 -6.29 0.66
CA VAL A 136 14.05 -4.85 0.56
C VAL A 136 15.24 -4.51 1.42
N LYS A 137 16.32 -4.02 0.80
CA LYS A 137 17.51 -3.51 1.46
C LYS A 137 17.52 -1.98 1.36
N GLU A 138 17.82 -1.32 2.46
CA GLU A 138 18.05 0.13 2.45
C GLU A 138 19.53 0.41 2.16
N ASP A 139 19.81 1.57 1.57
CA ASP A 139 21.19 2.04 1.54
C ASP A 139 21.66 2.45 2.95
N THR A 140 22.96 2.47 3.19
CA THR A 140 23.52 2.83 4.51
C THR A 140 23.17 4.25 4.97
N ARG A 141 22.72 5.13 4.07
CA ARG A 141 22.29 6.50 4.40
C ARG A 141 20.81 6.57 4.78
N ASN A 142 20.03 5.52 4.53
CA ASN A 142 18.60 5.42 4.80
C ASN A 142 18.27 4.20 5.69
N GLU A 143 19.25 3.61 6.38
CA GLU A 143 19.01 2.45 7.24
C GLU A 143 17.95 2.74 8.33
N GLY A 144 16.94 1.88 8.42
CA GLY A 144 15.84 1.99 9.39
C GLY A 144 14.75 2.99 9.00
N ARG A 145 14.89 3.68 7.86
CA ARG A 145 13.97 4.74 7.46
C ARG A 145 12.61 4.20 7.02
N LEU A 146 12.59 3.10 6.29
CA LEU A 146 11.37 2.41 5.87
C LEU A 146 10.61 1.82 7.08
N ALA A 147 11.33 1.28 8.06
CA ALA A 147 10.74 0.82 9.31
C ALA A 147 10.14 1.99 10.11
N THR A 148 10.85 3.12 10.17
CA THR A 148 10.35 4.36 10.81
C THR A 148 9.11 4.90 10.10
N LEU A 149 9.11 4.92 8.76
CA LEU A 149 7.96 5.33 7.96
C LEU A 149 6.75 4.41 8.19
N ALA A 150 6.96 3.09 8.16
CA ALA A 150 5.89 2.13 8.46
C ALA A 150 5.32 2.34 9.87
N ALA A 151 6.17 2.60 10.87
CA ALA A 151 5.72 2.91 12.22
C ALA A 151 4.91 4.22 12.28
N ALA A 152 5.38 5.28 11.61
CA ALA A 152 4.69 6.56 11.53
C ALA A 152 3.31 6.44 10.87
N VAL A 153 3.22 5.72 9.74
CA VAL A 153 1.96 5.42 9.06
C VAL A 153 1.02 4.64 9.97
N ARG A 154 1.48 3.56 10.61
CA ARG A 154 0.65 2.77 11.53
C ARG A 154 0.16 3.62 12.72
N MET A 155 1.01 4.49 13.26
CA MET A 155 0.65 5.40 14.35
C MET A 155 -0.41 6.42 13.94
N ALA A 156 -0.29 7.00 12.73
CA ALA A 156 -1.28 7.92 12.19
C ALA A 156 -2.65 7.25 12.05
N MET A 157 -2.68 6.02 11.52
CA MET A 157 -3.91 5.24 11.39
C MET A 157 -4.53 4.93 12.77
N VAL A 158 -3.74 4.48 13.73
CA VAL A 158 -4.24 4.21 15.10
C VAL A 158 -4.77 5.47 15.77
N THR A 159 -4.09 6.61 15.61
CA THR A 159 -4.53 7.90 16.15
C THR A 159 -5.87 8.34 15.55
N ALA A 160 -6.10 8.03 14.27
CA ALA A 160 -7.36 8.27 13.58
C ALA A 160 -8.47 7.26 13.92
N GLY A 161 -8.25 6.34 14.89
CA GLY A 161 -9.23 5.32 15.25
C GLY A 161 -9.35 4.16 14.25
N VAL A 162 -8.45 4.08 13.27
CA VAL A 162 -8.43 3.02 12.27
C VAL A 162 -7.78 1.76 12.84
N LYS A 163 -8.42 0.60 12.61
CA LYS A 163 -7.86 -0.70 12.99
C LYS A 163 -6.71 -1.08 12.05
N VAL A 164 -5.54 -1.32 12.63
CA VAL A 164 -4.32 -1.72 11.91
C VAL A 164 -3.98 -3.18 12.23
N GLY A 165 -3.52 -3.93 11.22
CA GLY A 165 -3.06 -5.30 11.37
C GLY A 165 -1.91 -5.43 12.37
N THR A 166 -1.88 -6.55 13.10
CA THR A 166 -0.98 -6.75 14.26
C THR A 166 0.36 -7.37 13.92
N LEU A 167 0.53 -7.88 12.70
CA LEU A 167 1.77 -8.53 12.28
C LEU A 167 2.94 -7.53 12.28
N PRO A 168 4.15 -7.94 12.72
CA PRO A 168 5.34 -7.12 12.64
C PRO A 168 5.62 -6.69 11.19
N PHE A 169 6.07 -5.45 11.03
CA PHE A 169 6.51 -4.97 9.73
C PHE A 169 7.77 -5.71 9.29
N LYS A 170 7.74 -6.29 8.08
CA LYS A 170 8.91 -6.81 7.39
C LYS A 170 8.85 -6.30 5.96
N ALA A 171 9.81 -5.49 5.55
CA ALA A 171 9.84 -4.94 4.20
C ALA A 171 10.11 -6.04 3.16
N HIS A 172 9.23 -6.17 2.19
CA HIS A 172 9.34 -7.14 1.09
C HIS A 172 8.47 -6.70 -0.09
N VAL A 173 8.77 -7.20 -1.29
CA VAL A 173 7.88 -7.13 -2.46
C VAL A 173 7.51 -8.55 -2.85
N THR A 174 6.22 -8.87 -2.79
CA THR A 174 5.75 -10.23 -3.10
C THR A 174 5.87 -10.53 -4.58
N LEU A 175 6.45 -11.68 -4.91
CA LEU A 175 6.60 -12.19 -6.29
C LEU A 175 5.58 -13.29 -6.59
N GLY A 176 5.23 -14.10 -5.58
CA GLY A 176 4.29 -15.20 -5.76
C GLY A 176 3.73 -15.68 -4.43
N LYS A 177 2.55 -16.30 -4.48
CA LYS A 177 1.88 -16.89 -3.32
C LYS A 177 1.25 -18.22 -3.67
N SER A 178 1.00 -19.07 -2.67
CA SER A 178 0.21 -20.28 -2.87
C SER A 178 -1.29 -19.96 -2.88
N SER A 179 -2.03 -20.62 -3.77
CA SER A 179 -3.49 -20.55 -3.84
C SER A 179 -4.19 -21.25 -2.67
N ASN A 180 -3.49 -22.16 -1.98
CA ASN A 180 -4.04 -23.03 -0.97
C ASN A 180 -3.01 -23.27 0.17
N SER A 181 -3.16 -24.36 0.91
CA SER A 181 -2.27 -24.68 2.04
C SER A 181 -0.94 -25.33 1.64
N ALA A 182 -0.75 -25.64 0.34
CA ALA A 182 0.46 -26.25 -0.20
C ALA A 182 1.68 -25.32 -0.09
N LEU A 183 2.85 -25.94 -0.14
CA LEU A 183 4.13 -25.24 -0.05
C LEU A 183 4.68 -25.01 -1.46
N LEU A 184 5.24 -23.82 -1.66
CA LEU A 184 5.98 -23.49 -2.87
C LEU A 184 7.37 -24.16 -2.85
N PRO A 185 7.91 -24.53 -4.02
CA PRO A 185 9.23 -25.14 -4.19
C PRO A 185 10.34 -24.08 -4.07
N TYR A 186 10.39 -23.38 -2.93
CA TYR A 186 11.29 -22.25 -2.70
C TYR A 186 12.77 -22.58 -2.94
N ASN A 187 13.23 -23.79 -2.57
CA ASN A 187 14.63 -24.16 -2.76
C ASN A 187 14.98 -24.30 -4.25
N ASP A 188 14.07 -24.84 -5.06
CA ASP A 188 14.22 -24.92 -6.51
C ASP A 188 14.20 -23.54 -7.14
N LEU A 189 13.25 -22.70 -6.73
CA LEU A 189 13.19 -21.28 -7.14
C LEU A 189 14.49 -20.54 -6.80
N LYS A 190 15.00 -20.72 -5.58
CA LYS A 190 16.25 -20.08 -5.15
C LYS A 190 17.46 -20.57 -5.95
N ARG A 191 17.52 -21.84 -6.32
CA ARG A 191 18.60 -22.37 -7.20
C ARG A 191 18.51 -21.81 -8.61
N GLY A 192 17.30 -21.64 -9.15
CA GLY A 192 17.09 -20.99 -10.45
C GLY A 192 17.59 -19.53 -10.48
N PHE A 193 17.68 -18.89 -9.31
CA PHE A 193 18.07 -17.49 -9.15
C PHE A 193 19.13 -17.31 -8.05
N GLU A 194 20.34 -17.81 -8.28
CA GLU A 194 21.46 -17.69 -7.32
C GLU A 194 21.70 -16.24 -6.86
N ARG A 195 21.50 -15.28 -7.78
CA ARG A 195 21.53 -13.84 -7.49
C ARG A 195 20.28 -13.15 -8.03
N PHE A 196 19.19 -13.22 -7.28
CA PHE A 196 17.98 -12.45 -7.58
C PHE A 196 18.17 -10.98 -7.20
N ASP A 197 18.24 -10.09 -8.19
CA ASP A 197 18.52 -8.66 -8.01
C ASP A 197 17.68 -7.84 -8.98
N LEU A 198 16.73 -7.07 -8.46
CA LEU A 198 15.89 -6.17 -9.25
C LEU A 198 16.41 -4.72 -9.21
N GLY A 199 17.56 -4.49 -8.55
CA GLY A 199 18.25 -3.21 -8.53
C GLY A 199 17.66 -2.18 -7.57
N LYS A 200 18.07 -0.92 -7.79
CA LYS A 200 17.72 0.23 -6.95
C LYS A 200 16.43 0.88 -7.45
N ILE A 201 15.49 1.09 -6.54
CA ILE A 201 14.19 1.72 -6.81
C ILE A 201 14.05 2.99 -5.96
N VAL A 202 13.45 4.01 -6.57
CA VAL A 202 12.98 5.21 -5.86
C VAL A 202 11.47 5.09 -5.71
N VAL A 203 10.99 5.12 -4.47
CA VAL A 203 9.55 5.20 -4.15
C VAL A 203 9.18 6.67 -4.00
N GLU A 204 8.16 7.09 -4.74
CA GLU A 204 7.77 8.50 -4.87
C GLU A 204 6.49 8.85 -4.10
N GLN A 205 5.69 7.85 -3.75
CA GLN A 205 4.40 8.06 -3.10
C GLN A 205 3.96 6.88 -2.24
N LEU A 206 3.07 7.18 -1.30
CA LEU A 206 2.29 6.23 -0.52
C LEU A 206 0.84 6.23 -1.02
N GLU A 207 0.22 5.07 -1.07
CA GLU A 207 -1.11 4.88 -1.64
C GLU A 207 -1.98 4.05 -0.69
N LEU A 208 -3.23 4.46 -0.47
CA LEU A 208 -4.26 3.65 0.17
C LEU A 208 -5.00 2.84 -0.89
N CYS A 209 -4.92 1.52 -0.79
CA CYS A 209 -5.48 0.59 -1.78
C CYS A 209 -6.47 -0.40 -1.13
N PRO A 210 -7.63 -0.65 -1.74
CA PRO A 210 -8.53 -1.72 -1.30
C PRO A 210 -7.98 -3.10 -1.72
N MET A 211 -8.30 -4.11 -0.93
CA MET A 211 -8.05 -5.52 -1.25
C MET A 211 -9.28 -6.15 -1.91
N GLY A 212 -9.06 -7.08 -2.84
CA GLY A 212 -10.15 -7.87 -3.45
C GLY A 212 -11.03 -7.12 -4.46
N VAL A 213 -10.77 -5.83 -4.68
CA VAL A 213 -11.42 -5.01 -5.72
C VAL A 213 -10.68 -5.18 -7.06
N PRO A 214 -11.38 -5.10 -8.22
CA PRO A 214 -10.73 -5.08 -9.53
C PRO A 214 -9.64 -4.02 -9.63
N ARG A 215 -8.60 -4.32 -10.41
CA ARG A 215 -7.47 -3.43 -10.66
C ARG A 215 -7.82 -2.35 -11.66
N GLU A 216 -7.21 -1.18 -11.53
CA GLU A 216 -7.24 -0.12 -12.53
C GLU A 216 -6.07 -0.31 -13.51
N GLY A 217 -6.40 -0.82 -14.69
CA GLY A 217 -5.39 -1.28 -15.64
C GLY A 217 -4.58 -2.44 -15.03
N GLN A 218 -3.28 -2.22 -14.84
CA GLN A 218 -2.38 -3.26 -14.31
C GLN A 218 -2.07 -3.11 -12.80
N TYR A 219 -2.51 -2.03 -12.16
CA TYR A 219 -2.20 -1.71 -10.76
C TYR A 219 -3.45 -1.73 -9.87
N TYR A 220 -3.26 -1.66 -8.56
CA TYR A 220 -4.38 -1.54 -7.61
C TYR A 220 -5.19 -0.26 -7.88
N THR A 221 -6.49 -0.30 -7.62
CA THR A 221 -7.28 0.91 -7.38
C THR A 221 -6.64 1.71 -6.24
N VAL A 222 -6.60 3.03 -6.39
CA VAL A 222 -6.00 3.92 -5.39
C VAL A 222 -7.09 4.85 -4.86
N CYS A 223 -7.42 4.73 -3.58
CA CYS A 223 -8.40 5.58 -2.93
C CYS A 223 -7.82 6.95 -2.57
N SER A 224 -6.54 7.00 -2.21
CA SER A 224 -5.81 8.23 -1.88
C SER A 224 -4.32 7.99 -2.04
N ALA A 225 -3.58 9.04 -2.36
CA ALA A 225 -2.12 9.00 -2.49
C ALA A 225 -1.48 10.27 -1.91
N VAL A 226 -0.28 10.13 -1.36
CA VAL A 226 0.58 11.23 -0.91
C VAL A 226 2.01 11.02 -1.40
N SER A 227 2.59 12.03 -2.04
CA SER A 227 3.99 11.99 -2.49
C SER A 227 4.97 12.23 -1.34
N PHE A 228 6.23 11.85 -1.48
CA PHE A 228 7.29 12.34 -0.59
C PHE A 228 7.65 13.80 -0.86
#